data_AF-A0A5D2MKV7-F1
#
_entry.id   AF-A0A5D2MKV7-F1
#
_cell.length_a   1.000
_cell.length_b   1.000
_cell.length_c   1.000
_cell.angle_alpha   90.00
_cell.angle_beta   90.00
_cell.angle_gamma   90.00
#
_symmetry.space_group_name_H-M   'P 1'
#
loop_
_entity.id
_entity.type
_entity.pdbx_description
1 polymer ?
#
loop_
_entity_poly.entity_id
_entity_poly.type
_entity_poly.pdbx_seq_one_letter_code
_entity_poly.pdbx_strand_id
1 'polypeptide(L)'
;MILMYLFETYLDLRQHAALKLTTLPKILEGVISQEKFEKFRAYSLYKSHFHFVHEFVTILIDSTILFFSILSWFWNKSGIFLPFLGLNEENEILHTL
;
A
#
# COMPACT_ATOMS: atom_id res chain seq x y z
N MET A 1 -2.25 -8.80 -10.29
CA MET A 1 -1.94 -8.40 -8.89
C MET A 1 -0.77 -9.21 -8.34
N ILE A 2 -0.85 -10.54 -8.27
CA ILE A 2 0.21 -11.39 -7.67
C ILE A 2 1.57 -11.25 -8.36
N LEU A 3 1.65 -11.32 -9.70
CA LEU A 3 2.92 -11.19 -10.41
C LEU A 3 3.58 -9.82 -10.21
N MET A 4 2.79 -8.75 -10.19
CA MET A 4 3.28 -7.40 -9.93
C MET A 4 3.81 -7.30 -8.50
N TYR A 5 3.03 -7.78 -7.52
CA TYR A 5 3.43 -7.83 -6.11
C TYR A 5 4.77 -8.57 -5.90
N LEU A 6 4.97 -9.72 -6.55
CA LEU A 6 6.23 -10.46 -6.47
C LEU A 6 7.41 -9.67 -7.06
N PHE A 7 7.17 -8.98 -8.18
CA PHE A 7 8.19 -8.17 -8.84
C PHE A 7 8.57 -6.94 -8.00
N GLU A 8 7.57 -6.21 -7.47
CA GLU A 8 7.77 -5.06 -6.60
C GLU A 8 8.46 -5.47 -5.29
N THR A 9 8.00 -6.53 -4.64
CA THR A 9 8.64 -7.08 -3.43
C THR A 9 10.11 -7.42 -3.69
N TYR A 10 10.43 -8.00 -4.86
CA TYR A 10 11.82 -8.27 -5.25
C TYR A 10 12.66 -6.99 -5.36
N LEU A 11 12.12 -5.93 -5.99
CA LEU A 11 12.81 -4.63 -6.07
C LEU A 11 13.00 -4.00 -4.70
N ASP A 12 11.98 -4.05 -3.85
CA ASP A 12 12.02 -3.50 -2.49
C ASP A 12 13.03 -4.23 -1.61
N LEU A 13 13.16 -5.56 -1.74
CA LEU A 13 14.18 -6.32 -1.03
C LEU A 13 15.60 -5.86 -1.42
N ARG A 14 15.83 -5.58 -2.70
CA ARG A 14 17.11 -5.04 -3.16
C ARG A 14 17.36 -3.64 -2.62
N GLN A 15 16.35 -2.79 -2.61
CA GLN A 15 16.45 -1.45 -2.03
C GLN A 15 16.70 -1.48 -0.53
N HIS A 16 16.01 -2.37 0.19
CA HIS A 16 16.20 -2.58 1.62
C HIS A 16 17.62 -3.07 1.94
N ALA A 17 18.17 -3.96 1.13
CA ALA A 17 19.57 -4.39 1.26
C ALA A 17 20.55 -3.22 1.02
N ALA A 18 20.29 -2.36 0.04
CA ALA A 18 21.10 -1.17 -0.22
C ALA A 18 21.06 -0.17 0.96
N LEU A 19 19.88 0.03 1.56
CA LEU A 19 19.71 0.89 2.74
C LEU A 19 20.46 0.38 3.98
N LYS A 20 20.78 -0.92 4.06
CA LYS A 20 21.60 -1.48 5.14
C LYS A 20 23.08 -1.09 5.03
N LEU A 21 23.54 -0.59 3.89
CA LEU A 21 24.92 -0.12 3.75
C LEU A 21 25.13 1.16 4.58
N THR A 22 26.15 1.15 5.44
CA THR A 22 26.53 2.29 6.30
C THR A 22 27.45 3.29 5.60
N THR A 23 27.96 2.93 4.41
CA THR A 23 28.93 3.72 3.67
C THR A 23 28.25 4.85 2.92
N LEU A 24 28.68 6.08 3.17
CA LEU A 24 28.27 7.23 2.37
C LEU A 24 28.84 7.07 0.94
N PRO A 25 28.03 7.27 -0.11
CA PRO A 25 28.54 7.31 -1.48
C PRO A 25 29.54 8.46 -1.66
N LYS A 26 30.68 8.21 -2.30
CA LYS A 26 31.75 9.21 -2.52
C LYS A 26 31.28 10.52 -3.14
N ILE A 27 30.23 10.46 -3.97
CA ILE A 27 29.66 11.63 -4.65
C ILE A 27 28.95 12.58 -3.65
N LEU A 28 28.53 12.05 -2.50
CA LEU A 28 27.81 12.80 -1.46
C LEU A 28 28.72 13.23 -0.30
N GLU A 29 30.00 12.82 -0.31
CA GLU A 29 31.00 13.29 0.64
C GLU A 29 31.15 14.82 0.51
N GLY A 30 31.01 15.53 1.63
CA GLY A 30 31.04 17.00 1.66
C GLY A 30 29.72 17.70 1.33
N VAL A 31 28.74 17.00 0.74
CA VAL A 31 27.38 17.55 0.50
C VAL A 31 26.48 17.33 1.70
N ILE A 32 26.60 16.16 2.35
CA ILE A 32 25.81 15.82 3.53
C ILE A 32 26.73 15.42 4.69
N SER A 33 26.35 15.79 5.92
CA SER A 33 27.05 15.31 7.11
C SER A 33 26.71 13.84 7.37
N GLN A 34 27.65 13.11 7.95
CA GLN A 34 27.47 11.70 8.33
C GLN A 34 26.24 11.52 9.26
N GLU A 35 26.02 12.44 10.19
CA GLU A 35 24.86 12.41 11.09
C GLU A 35 23.52 12.49 10.35
N LYS A 36 23.41 13.38 9.34
CA LYS A 36 22.19 13.49 8.53
C LYS A 36 21.96 12.24 7.69
N PHE A 37 23.04 11.67 7.14
CA PHE A 37 22.98 10.41 6.40
C PHE A 37 22.44 9.27 7.27
N GLU A 38 22.98 9.11 8.48
CA GLU A 38 22.56 8.05 9.40
C GLU A 38 21.10 8.21 9.84
N LYS A 39 20.66 9.43 10.15
CA LYS A 39 19.25 9.73 10.45
C LYS A 39 18.32 9.39 9.29
N PHE A 40 18.68 9.81 8.07
CA PHE A 40 17.91 9.50 6.87
C PHE A 40 17.85 8.00 6.59
N ARG A 41 18.97 7.30 6.74
CA ARG A 41 19.08 5.85 6.56
C ARG A 41 18.21 5.10 7.58
N ALA A 42 18.30 5.45 8.86
CA ALA A 42 17.49 4.84 9.91
C ALA A 42 15.99 5.02 9.60
N TYR A 43 15.56 6.24 9.27
CA TYR A 43 14.18 6.51 8.85
C TYR A 43 13.76 5.68 7.63
N SER A 44 14.62 5.61 6.61
CA SER A 44 14.33 4.85 5.38
C SER A 44 14.20 3.34 5.64
N LEU A 45 14.99 2.78 6.57
CA LEU A 45 14.86 1.39 7.00
C LEU A 45 13.53 1.14 7.70
N TYR A 46 13.13 2.00 8.65
CA TYR A 46 11.82 1.89 9.30
C TYR A 46 10.66 1.99 8.30
N LYS A 47 10.74 2.95 7.38
CA LYS A 47 9.75 3.10 6.30
C LYS A 47 9.68 1.85 5.43
N SER A 48 10.82 1.27 5.06
CA SER A 48 10.88 0.04 4.26
C SER A 48 10.25 -1.15 5.00
N HIS A 49 10.51 -1.31 6.30
CA HIS A 49 9.85 -2.36 7.10
C HIS A 49 8.32 -2.20 7.11
N PHE A 50 7.83 -0.99 7.34
CA PHE A 50 6.39 -0.71 7.30
C PHE A 50 5.81 -1.00 5.90
N HIS A 51 6.52 -0.59 4.84
CA HIS A 51 6.09 -0.82 3.46
C HIS A 51 5.90 -2.31 3.15
N PHE A 52 6.84 -3.18 3.54
CA PHE A 52 6.67 -4.63 3.32
C PHE A 52 5.41 -5.19 3.99
N VAL A 53 5.12 -4.77 5.22
CA VAL A 53 3.91 -5.21 5.95
C VAL A 53 2.66 -4.65 5.28
N HIS A 54 2.69 -3.37 4.92
CA HIS A 54 1.59 -2.70 4.23
C HIS A 54 1.24 -3.42 2.92
N GLU A 55 2.21 -3.61 2.02
CA GLU A 55 1.96 -4.27 0.73
C GLU A 55 1.46 -5.70 0.88
N PHE A 56 1.99 -6.44 1.85
CA PHE A 56 1.52 -7.79 2.14
C PHE A 56 0.05 -7.81 2.59
N VAL A 57 -0.35 -6.89 3.47
CA VAL A 57 -1.75 -6.77 3.90
C VAL A 57 -2.65 -6.33 2.75
N THR A 58 -2.20 -5.37 1.94
CA THR A 58 -2.93 -4.88 0.77
C THR A 58 -3.23 -6.00 -0.22
N ILE A 59 -2.24 -6.79 -0.63
CA ILE A 59 -2.49 -7.89 -1.59
C ILE A 59 -3.43 -8.95 -1.02
N LEU A 60 -3.39 -9.22 0.29
CA LEU A 60 -4.33 -10.14 0.94
C LEU A 60 -5.75 -9.59 0.92
N ILE A 61 -5.94 -8.30 1.25
CA ILE A 61 -7.24 -7.63 1.21
C ILE A 61 -7.77 -7.66 -0.22
N ASP A 62 -6.99 -7.24 -1.21
CA ASP A 62 -7.40 -7.20 -2.61
C ASP A 62 -7.77 -8.59 -3.13
N SER A 63 -6.95 -9.60 -2.81
CA SER A 63 -7.22 -10.99 -3.18
C SER A 63 -8.51 -11.49 -2.54
N THR A 64 -8.76 -11.13 -1.28
CA THR A 64 -9.99 -11.48 -0.54
C THR A 64 -11.21 -10.79 -1.15
N ILE A 65 -11.12 -9.50 -1.48
CA ILE A 65 -12.18 -8.72 -2.12
C ILE A 65 -12.59 -9.37 -3.44
N LEU A 66 -11.62 -9.76 -4.26
CA LEU A 66 -11.89 -10.41 -5.55
C LEU A 66 -12.41 -11.83 -5.38
N PHE A 67 -11.77 -12.65 -4.53
CA PHE A 67 -12.13 -14.05 -4.35
C PHE A 67 -13.55 -14.21 -3.81
N PHE A 68 -13.94 -13.40 -2.82
CA PHE A 68 -15.30 -13.43 -2.26
C PHE A 68 -16.28 -12.50 -2.98
N SER A 69 -15.86 -11.81 -4.06
CA SER A 69 -16.68 -10.83 -4.77
C SER A 69 -17.32 -9.80 -3.82
N ILE A 70 -16.54 -9.31 -2.86
CA ILE A 70 -17.00 -8.40 -1.79
C ILE A 70 -17.60 -7.13 -2.39
N LEU A 71 -17.08 -6.65 -3.54
CA LEU A 71 -17.63 -5.49 -4.24
C LEU A 71 -19.09 -5.71 -4.67
N SER A 72 -19.42 -6.88 -5.22
CA SER A 72 -20.80 -7.21 -5.61
C SER A 72 -21.73 -7.34 -4.40
N TRP A 73 -21.22 -7.91 -3.31
CA TRP A 73 -21.96 -7.96 -2.04
C TRP A 73 -22.22 -6.56 -1.47
N PHE A 74 -21.20 -5.71 -1.47
CA PHE A 74 -21.27 -4.34 -0.98
C PHE A 74 -22.24 -3.50 -1.81
N TRP A 75 -22.21 -3.66 -3.14
CA TRP A 75 -23.18 -3.06 -4.04
C TRP A 75 -24.62 -3.43 -3.64
N ASN A 76 -24.94 -4.72 -3.51
CA ASN A 76 -26.28 -5.14 -3.12
C ASN A 76 -26.71 -4.55 -1.75
N LYS A 77 -25.79 -4.49 -0.78
CA LYS A 77 -26.05 -3.87 0.53
C LYS A 77 -26.33 -2.37 0.45
N SER A 78 -25.67 -1.64 -0.45
CA SER A 78 -25.94 -0.23 -0.70
C SER A 78 -27.41 0.01 -1.07
N GLY A 79 -27.95 -0.79 -2.00
CA GLY A 79 -29.35 -0.70 -2.42
C GLY A 79 -30.35 -0.96 -1.32
N ILE A 80 -30.07 -1.93 -0.45
CA ILE A 80 -30.92 -2.21 0.71
C ILE A 80 -30.92 -1.03 1.69
N PHE A 81 -29.85 -0.23 1.75
CA PHE A 81 -29.76 0.91 2.67
C PHE A 81 -30.57 2.13 2.19
N LEU A 82 -30.76 2.31 0.88
CA LEU A 82 -31.47 3.46 0.30
C LEU A 82 -32.94 3.57 0.77
N PRO A 83 -33.75 2.50 0.82
CA PRO A 83 -35.10 2.54 1.36
C PRO A 83 -35.18 2.99 2.82
N PHE A 84 -34.17 2.68 3.65
CA PHE A 84 -34.16 3.12 5.06
C PHE A 84 -34.03 4.64 5.20
N LEU A 85 -33.47 5.31 4.20
CA LEU A 85 -33.37 6.76 4.12
C LEU A 85 -34.55 7.41 3.36
N GLY A 86 -35.54 6.61 2.91
CA GLY A 86 -36.64 7.07 2.07
C GLY A 86 -36.23 7.43 0.64
N LEU A 87 -35.07 6.95 0.19
CA LEU A 87 -34.52 7.20 -1.13
C LEU A 87 -34.91 6.06 -2.09
N ASN A 88 -35.06 6.38 -3.38
CA ASN A 88 -35.43 5.41 -4.41
C ASN A 88 -34.27 4.42 -4.66
N GLU A 89 -34.55 3.13 -4.45
CA GLU A 89 -33.60 2.02 -4.66
C GLU A 89 -33.26 1.78 -6.14
N GLU A 90 -34.15 2.14 -7.07
CA GLU A 90 -33.91 2.00 -8.52
C GLU A 90 -32.97 3.09 -9.07
N ASN A 91 -32.65 4.11 -8.27
CA ASN A 91 -31.76 5.19 -8.70
C ASN A 91 -30.29 4.77 -8.53
N GLU A 92 -29.70 4.25 -9.60
CA GLU A 92 -28.30 3.80 -9.63
C GLU A 92 -27.28 4.89 -9.22
N ILE A 93 -27.61 6.18 -9.41
CA ILE A 93 -26.75 7.28 -8.97
C ILE A 93 -26.68 7.33 -7.44
N LEU A 94 -27.83 7.21 -6.77
CA LEU A 94 -27.90 7.17 -5.30
C LEU A 94 -27.28 5.88 -4.76
N HIS A 95 -27.36 4.80 -5.51
CA HIS A 95 -26.78 3.50 -5.15
C HIS A 95 -25.24 3.49 -5.17
N THR A 96 -24.65 4.42 -5.92
CA THR A 96 -23.20 4.58 -6.06
C THR A 96 -22.61 5.59 -5.07
N LEU A 97 -23.41 6.55 -4.58
CA LEU A 97 -23.02 7.63 -3.66
C LEU A 97 -22.97 7.17 -2.20
#